data_AF-A0A2A3FTE6-F1
#
_entry.id   AF-A0A2A3FTE6-F1
#
_cell.length_a   1.000
_cell.length_b   1.000
_cell.length_c   1.000
_cell.angle_alpha   90.00
_cell.angle_beta   90.00
_cell.angle_gamma   90.00
#
_symmetry.space_group_name_H-M   'P 1'
#
loop_
_entity.id
_entity.type
_entity.pdbx_description
1 polymer ?
#
loop_
_entity_poly.entity_id
_entity_poly.type
_entity_poly.pdbx_seq_one_letter_code
_entity_poly.pdbx_strand_id
1 'polypeptide(L)'
;MTSGYPPQCPTVRRGDQAIGFCPSPNGCYVRAWWAHNGNPLGAYPTVELAVSAALAALGSDDPTRDDGDDPAEIAREATRIETALREVDWFALGW
;
A
#
# COMPACT_ATOMS: atom_id res chain seq x y z
N MET A 1 -14.28 10.97 12.08
CA MET A 1 -14.07 10.92 10.63
C MET A 1 -13.82 9.47 10.28
N THR A 2 -14.75 8.83 9.58
CA THR A 2 -14.52 7.52 8.98
C THR A 2 -13.30 7.70 8.11
N SER A 3 -12.17 7.12 8.53
CA SER A 3 -10.97 7.00 7.71
C SER A 3 -11.44 6.68 6.30
N GLY A 4 -11.00 7.44 5.30
CA GLY A 4 -11.30 7.16 3.88
C GLY A 4 -10.69 5.84 3.40
N TYR A 5 -10.51 4.89 4.32
CA TYR A 5 -9.88 3.62 4.18
C TYR A 5 -10.94 2.51 4.26
N PRO A 6 -11.28 1.90 3.12
CA PRO A 6 -12.08 0.69 3.12
C PRO A 6 -11.37 -0.40 3.94
N PRO A 7 -12.04 -1.09 4.87
CA PRO A 7 -11.44 -2.20 5.61
C PRO A 7 -10.96 -3.35 4.70
N GLN A 8 -11.45 -3.39 3.45
CA GLN A 8 -11.06 -4.35 2.42
C GLN A 8 -9.70 -4.04 1.80
N CYS A 9 -9.16 -2.84 1.99
CA CYS A 9 -7.90 -2.49 1.35
C CYS A 9 -6.75 -3.30 1.93
N PRO A 10 -5.96 -3.98 1.08
CA PRO A 10 -4.84 -4.75 1.56
C PRO A 10 -3.78 -3.84 2.18
N THR A 11 -3.05 -4.35 3.17
CA THR A 11 -1.99 -3.61 3.86
C THR A 11 -0.64 -4.31 3.77
N VAL A 12 0.43 -3.52 3.76
CA VAL A 12 1.76 -3.95 4.19
C VAL A 12 1.96 -3.47 5.64
N ARG A 13 2.50 -4.32 6.52
CA ARG A 13 2.68 -4.00 7.95
C ARG A 13 4.13 -4.20 8.36
N ARG A 14 4.64 -3.33 9.22
CA ARG A 14 5.86 -3.56 10.01
C ARG A 14 5.67 -3.02 11.42
N GLY A 15 5.91 -3.88 12.41
CA GLY A 15 5.58 -3.57 13.80
C GLY A 15 4.11 -3.13 13.93
N ASP A 16 3.91 -1.99 14.60
CA ASP A 16 2.60 -1.39 14.82
C ASP A 16 2.11 -0.50 13.67
N GLN A 17 2.97 -0.28 12.67
CA GLN A 17 2.68 0.57 11.52
C GLN A 17 2.17 -0.25 10.32
N ALA A 18 1.28 0.37 9.55
CA ALA A 18 0.72 -0.23 8.35
C ALA A 18 0.41 0.81 7.27
N ILE A 19 0.70 0.46 6.02
CA ILE A 19 0.33 1.21 4.83
C ILE A 19 -0.74 0.40 4.09
N GLY A 20 -1.86 1.04 3.79
CA GLY A 20 -2.96 0.46 3.03
C GLY A 20 -2.90 0.87 1.57
N PHE A 21 -3.43 0.01 0.69
CA PHE A 21 -3.44 0.21 -0.76
C PHE A 21 -4.86 0.08 -1.29
N CYS A 22 -5.28 1.03 -2.12
CA CYS A 22 -6.53 0.91 -2.86
C CYS A 22 -6.33 1.36 -4.30
N PRO A 23 -7.09 0.80 -5.25
CA PRO A 23 -7.04 1.29 -6.62
C PRO A 23 -7.69 2.67 -6.69
N SER A 24 -7.30 3.43 -7.70
CA SER A 24 -8.04 4.59 -8.16
C SER A 24 -9.35 4.18 -8.85
N PRO A 25 -10.40 5.03 -8.84
CA PRO A 25 -11.68 4.72 -9.49
C PRO A 25 -11.59 4.54 -10.99
N ASN A 26 -10.54 5.08 -11.60
CA ASN A 26 -10.26 4.93 -13.02
C ASN A 26 -9.23 3.82 -13.31
N GLY A 27 -8.81 3.04 -12.31
CA GLY A 27 -7.83 1.97 -12.42
C GLY A 27 -6.43 2.39 -12.91
N CYS A 28 -6.13 3.70 -12.95
CA CYS A 28 -4.89 4.22 -13.53
C CYS A 28 -3.73 4.31 -12.54
N TYR A 29 -4.00 4.27 -11.23
CA TYR A 29 -2.98 4.35 -10.19
C TYR A 29 -3.41 3.62 -8.92
N VAL A 30 -2.44 3.32 -8.07
CA VAL A 30 -2.63 2.77 -6.72
C VAL A 30 -2.37 3.89 -5.72
N ARG A 31 -3.31 4.11 -4.81
CA ARG A 31 -3.12 5.03 -3.70
C ARG A 31 -2.60 4.28 -2.49
N ALA A 32 -1.57 4.83 -1.86
CA ALA A 32 -1.03 4.35 -0.61
C ALA A 32 -1.23 5.40 0.49
N TRP A 33 -1.54 4.95 1.70
CA TRP A 33 -1.76 5.82 2.86
C TRP A 33 -1.53 5.08 4.16
N TRP A 34 -1.31 5.83 5.22
CA TRP A 34 -1.16 5.30 6.58
C TRP A 34 -2.48 4.76 7.11
N ALA A 35 -2.54 3.47 7.43
CA ALA A 35 -3.79 2.82 7.85
C ALA A 35 -4.34 3.36 9.19
N HIS A 36 -3.47 3.92 10.05
CA HIS A 36 -3.84 4.37 11.39
C HIS A 36 -4.48 5.78 11.43
N ASN A 37 -4.17 6.65 10.45
CA ASN A 37 -4.67 8.03 10.42
C ASN A 37 -5.25 8.45 9.06
N GLY A 38 -5.14 7.62 8.02
CA GLY A 38 -5.61 7.90 6.68
C GLY A 38 -4.76 8.93 5.91
N ASN A 39 -3.59 9.31 6.42
CA ASN A 39 -2.74 10.29 5.76
C ASN A 39 -2.17 9.71 4.46
N PRO A 40 -2.26 10.44 3.33
CA PRO A 40 -1.75 9.96 2.06
C PRO A 40 -0.23 9.82 2.13
N LEU A 41 0.27 8.66 1.70
CA LEU A 41 1.69 8.47 1.40
C LEU A 41 1.96 8.95 -0.04
N GLY A 42 1.07 8.57 -0.97
CA GLY A 42 1.17 8.98 -2.37
C GLY A 42 0.22 8.23 -3.31
N ALA A 43 0.30 8.56 -4.59
CA ALA A 43 -0.35 7.86 -5.68
C ALA A 43 0.71 7.40 -6.69
N TYR A 44 0.65 6.13 -7.08
CA TYR A 44 1.71 5.46 -7.84
C TYR A 44 1.13 4.78 -9.07
N PRO A 45 1.84 4.78 -10.20
CA PRO A 45 1.32 4.19 -11.44
C PRO A 45 1.28 2.66 -11.41
N THR A 46 2.03 2.01 -10.49
CA THR A 46 2.05 0.55 -10.34
C THR A 46 1.99 0.15 -8.87
N VAL A 47 1.52 -1.08 -8.61
CA VAL A 47 1.54 -1.68 -7.26
C VAL A 47 2.97 -1.80 -6.74
N GLU A 48 3.91 -2.18 -7.61
CA GLU A 48 5.33 -2.32 -7.25
C GLU A 48 5.93 -1.02 -6.70
N LEU A 49 5.69 0.11 -7.37
CA LEU A 49 6.15 1.42 -6.92
C LEU A 49 5.47 1.86 -5.63
N ALA A 50 4.18 1.54 -5.46
CA ALA A 50 3.47 1.82 -4.21
C ALA A 50 4.05 1.02 -3.04
N VAL A 51 4.37 -0.27 -3.27
CA VAL A 51 4.93 -1.16 -2.27
C VAL A 51 6.37 -0.78 -1.90
N SER A 52 7.21 -0.45 -2.88
CA SER A 52 8.56 0.08 -2.63
C SER A 52 8.50 1.32 -1.73
N ALA A 53 7.66 2.31 -2.08
CA ALA A 53 7.49 3.51 -1.27
C ALA A 53 6.93 3.21 0.14
N ALA A 54 6.02 2.25 0.26
CA ALA A 54 5.48 1.84 1.55
C ALA A 54 6.52 1.16 2.45
N LEU A 55 7.35 0.27 1.88
CA LEU A 55 8.42 -0.40 2.61
C LEU A 55 9.49 0.59 3.05
N ALA A 56 9.86 1.56 2.20
CA ALA A 56 10.75 2.65 2.54
C ALA A 56 10.18 3.53 3.68
N ALA A 57 8.89 3.87 3.60
CA ALA A 57 8.23 4.67 4.65
C ALA A 57 8.15 3.91 5.99
N LEU A 58 7.90 2.61 5.97
CA LEU A 58 7.89 1.74 7.15
C LEU A 58 9.30 1.45 7.69
N GLY A 59 10.34 1.59 6.87
CA GLY A 59 11.74 1.37 7.22
C GLY A 59 12.48 2.63 7.68
N SER A 60 11.96 3.83 7.41
CA SER A 60 12.64 5.11 7.68
C SER A 60 12.98 5.34 9.17
N ASP A 61 12.31 4.65 10.10
CA ASP A 61 12.59 4.73 11.54
C ASP A 61 13.63 3.67 12.02
N ASP A 62 14.12 2.78 11.16
CA ASP A 62 15.10 1.73 11.50
C ASP A 62 16.50 2.06 10.97
N PRO A 63 17.38 2.69 11.79
CA PRO A 63 18.72 3.09 11.36
C PRO A 63 19.69 1.91 11.17
N THR A 64 19.27 0.68 11.50
CA THR A 64 20.09 -0.54 11.32
C THR A 64 19.81 -1.24 10.00
N ARG A 65 18.81 -0.76 9.26
CA ARG A 65 18.38 -1.36 8.02
C ARG A 65 19.29 -0.93 6.88
N ASP A 66 19.79 -1.90 6.14
CA ASP A 66 20.36 -1.66 4.82
C ASP A 66 19.17 -1.30 3.92
N ASP A 67 18.92 0.00 3.72
CA ASP A 67 17.80 0.60 2.97
C ASP A 67 17.80 0.26 1.46
N GLY A 68 18.51 -0.79 1.05
CA GLY A 68 18.33 -1.38 -0.25
C GLY A 68 16.90 -1.92 -0.35
N ASP A 69 16.10 -1.33 -1.23
CA ASP A 69 14.88 -1.94 -1.78
C ASP A 69 15.17 -3.41 -2.08
N ASP A 70 14.83 -4.34 -1.17
CA ASP A 70 14.98 -5.77 -1.44
C ASP A 70 14.00 -6.10 -2.57
N PRO A 71 14.49 -6.32 -3.80
CA PRO A 71 13.61 -6.44 -4.95
C PRO A 71 12.73 -7.69 -4.85
N ALA A 72 13.16 -8.71 -4.10
CA ALA A 72 12.38 -9.91 -3.87
C ALA A 72 11.27 -9.67 -2.82
N GLU A 73 11.54 -8.89 -1.77
CA GLU A 73 10.51 -8.44 -0.81
C GLU A 73 9.43 -7.63 -1.54
N ILE A 74 9.85 -6.64 -2.36
CA ILE A 74 8.94 -5.78 -3.11
C ILE A 74 8.09 -6.60 -4.08
N ALA A 75 8.70 -7.48 -4.88
CA ALA A 75 7.97 -8.29 -5.85
C ALA A 75 6.96 -9.23 -5.18
N ARG A 76 7.32 -9.82 -4.04
CA ARG A 76 6.44 -10.69 -3.26
C ARG A 76 5.25 -9.92 -2.70
N GLU A 77 5.51 -8.78 -2.05
CA GLU A 77 4.46 -7.95 -1.47
C GLU A 77 3.57 -7.36 -2.57
N ALA A 78 4.14 -6.91 -3.69
CA ALA A 78 3.39 -6.40 -4.84
C ALA A 78 2.45 -7.45 -5.43
N THR A 79 2.92 -8.70 -5.59
CA THR A 79 2.08 -9.81 -6.07
C THR A 79 0.91 -10.07 -5.12
N ARG A 80 1.15 -10.05 -3.81
CA ARG A 80 0.10 -10.23 -2.80
C ARG A 80 -0.92 -9.09 -2.84
N ILE A 81 -0.46 -7.84 -2.86
CA ILE A 81 -1.33 -6.66 -2.92
C ILE A 81 -2.15 -6.68 -4.22
N GLU A 82 -1.52 -6.94 -5.36
CA GLU A 82 -2.21 -7.01 -6.65
C GLU A 82 -3.29 -8.09 -6.66
N THR A 83 -3.02 -9.27 -6.09
CA THR A 83 -4.00 -10.35 -5.97
C THR A 83 -5.20 -9.91 -5.13
N ALA A 84 -4.94 -9.34 -3.94
CA ALA A 84 -6.01 -8.86 -3.05
C ALA A 84 -6.83 -7.73 -3.68
N LEU A 85 -6.20 -6.84 -4.45
CA LEU A 85 -6.90 -5.79 -5.19
C LEU A 85 -7.81 -6.36 -6.29
N ARG A 86 -7.49 -7.51 -6.88
CA ARG A 86 -8.33 -8.15 -7.91
C ARG A 86 -9.50 -8.94 -7.33
N GLU A 87 -9.41 -9.37 -6.07
CA GLU A 87 -10.45 -10.14 -5.38
C GLU A 87 -11.66 -9.28 -4.94
N VAL A 88 -11.49 -7.96 -4.89
CA VAL A 88 -12.51 -7.03 -4.45
C VAL A 88 -13.05 -6.25 -5.65
N ASP A 89 -14.37 -6.22 -5.80
CA ASP A 89 -15.05 -5.35 -6.78
C ASP A 89 -15.10 -3.92 -6.23
N TRP A 90 -14.02 -3.16 -6.44
CA TRP A 90 -13.88 -1.78 -5.98
C TRP A 90 -14.90 -0.83 -6.61
N PHE A 91 -15.30 -1.09 -7.86
CA PHE A 91 -16.32 -0.29 -8.54
C PHE A 91 -17.68 -0.41 -7.84
N ALA A 92 -18.05 -1.62 -7.39
CA ALA A 92 -19.26 -1.82 -6.60
C ALA A 92 -19.20 -1.10 -5.23
N LEU A 93 -18.01 -0.79 -4.73
CA LEU A 93 -17.78 -0.04 -3.50
C LEU A 93 -17.72 1.49 -3.71
N GLY A 94 -17.87 1.96 -4.96
CA GLY A 94 -17.77 3.39 -5.30
C GLY A 94 -16.32 3.92 -5.31
N TRP A 95 -15.34 3.03 -5.52
CA TRP A 95 -13.92 3.31 -5.49
C TRP A 95 -13.24 3.28 -6.82
#